data_AF-A0A9W9PTZ7-F1
#
_entry.id   AF-A0A9W9PTZ7-F1
#
_cell.length_a   1.000
_cell.length_b   1.000
_cell.length_c   1.000
_cell.angle_alpha   90.00
_cell.angle_beta   90.00
_cell.angle_gamma   90.00
#
_symmetry.space_group_name_H-M   'P 1'
#
loop_
_entity.id
_entity.type
_entity.pdbx_description
1 polymer ?
#
loop_
_entity_poly.entity_id
_entity_poly.type
_entity_poly.pdbx_seq_one_letter_code
_entity_poly.pdbx_strand_id
1 'polypeptide(L)'
;MFKYLINARRSGRTHALTPHLSFRAATSRNIVTTSPKQHRLFHRRLRRLLRTYTSETVTQSPATRILPTIQDEHRELRDHAHKILNSANPDEQTRYQALLTWELARHVVSEELVVYPALSKHVDDGQDKADKRRIEHQTIKEQLNAFQGLRATDPRFAPTLEALLDDLEYHFKQEESSDLPALEDALSQADSAALTKSLDRTKMFVPSRSHPLAPIRPPFGTAVGLLTAPMDLVADIFRKWPHPEKS
;
A
#
# COMPACT_ATOMS: atom_id res chain seq x y z
N MET A 1 36.30 -9.91 30.54
CA MET A 1 37.00 -10.31 31.79
C MET A 1 36.03 -11.19 32.57
N PHE A 2 35.73 -12.44 32.19
CA PHE A 2 36.47 -13.71 32.25
C PHE A 2 36.93 -14.18 33.65
N LYS A 3 36.52 -15.41 34.00
CA LYS A 3 36.90 -16.33 35.12
C LYS A 3 36.02 -16.20 36.38
N TYR A 4 35.49 -17.27 37.00
CA TYR A 4 36.03 -18.60 37.42
C TYR A 4 34.95 -19.71 37.33
N LEU A 5 35.16 -20.94 36.77
CA LEU A 5 35.82 -22.17 37.31
C LEU A 5 35.03 -22.84 38.48
N ILE A 6 34.81 -24.16 38.66
CA ILE A 6 35.31 -25.42 38.07
C ILE A 6 34.46 -26.64 38.56
N ASN A 7 34.36 -27.66 37.68
CA ASN A 7 34.21 -29.13 37.79
C ASN A 7 33.56 -29.88 38.98
N ALA A 8 32.83 -30.94 38.59
CA ALA A 8 33.13 -32.32 38.99
C ALA A 8 32.92 -33.35 37.83
N ARG A 9 33.97 -34.14 37.57
CA ARG A 9 34.09 -35.40 36.77
C ARG A 9 33.33 -36.55 37.50
N ARG A 10 33.03 -37.77 37.02
CA ARG A 10 33.36 -38.68 35.89
C ARG A 10 32.39 -39.89 36.07
N SER A 11 31.82 -40.54 35.05
CA SER A 11 32.31 -41.79 34.42
C SER A 11 31.11 -42.73 34.18
N GLY A 12 30.97 -43.33 32.99
CA GLY A 12 30.00 -44.40 32.74
C GLY A 12 29.78 -44.78 31.28
N ARG A 13 30.68 -45.63 30.77
CA ARG A 13 30.64 -46.52 29.58
C ARG A 13 29.39 -46.60 28.68
N THR A 14 29.65 -46.34 27.39
CA THR A 14 29.37 -47.13 26.16
C THR A 14 28.26 -48.20 26.18
N HIS A 15 27.25 -48.03 25.32
CA HIS A 15 26.69 -49.10 24.47
C HIS A 15 26.18 -48.49 23.14
N ALA A 16 26.64 -49.06 22.03
CA ALA A 16 26.21 -48.75 20.68
C ALA A 16 24.90 -49.49 20.36
N LEU A 17 23.89 -48.76 19.87
CA LEU A 17 22.73 -49.31 19.17
C LEU A 17 22.33 -48.34 18.06
N THR A 18 22.57 -48.75 16.82
CA THR A 18 22.03 -48.16 15.59
C THR A 18 20.58 -48.59 15.39
N PRO A 19 19.64 -47.67 15.12
CA PRO A 19 18.40 -48.02 14.46
C PRO A 19 18.45 -47.57 13.00
N HIS A 20 18.45 -48.56 12.12
CA HIS A 20 18.25 -48.44 10.69
C HIS A 20 16.80 -48.00 10.44
N LEU A 21 16.53 -46.72 10.17
CA LEU A 21 15.22 -46.28 9.68
C LEU A 21 15.26 -45.99 8.18
N SER A 22 14.53 -46.85 7.47
CA SER A 22 14.24 -46.80 6.04
C SER A 22 13.61 -45.46 5.62
N PHE A 23 14.22 -44.85 4.61
CA PHE A 23 13.62 -43.76 3.85
C PHE A 23 12.43 -44.31 3.06
N ARG A 24 11.21 -43.99 3.48
CA ARG A 24 10.01 -44.09 2.62
C ARG A 24 9.65 -42.69 2.14
N ALA A 25 9.79 -42.47 0.84
CA ALA A 25 9.30 -41.29 0.15
C ALA A 25 7.77 -41.21 0.28
N ALA A 26 7.28 -40.31 1.13
CA ALA A 26 5.89 -39.90 1.14
C ALA A 26 5.70 -38.80 0.09
N THR A 27 5.31 -39.22 -1.12
CA THR A 27 4.78 -38.31 -2.13
C THR A 27 3.42 -37.79 -1.64
N SER A 28 3.36 -36.55 -1.16
CA SER A 28 2.09 -35.83 -1.08
C SER A 28 2.29 -34.40 -1.54
N ARG A 29 1.89 -34.19 -2.79
CA ARG A 29 1.79 -32.90 -3.45
C ARG A 29 0.70 -32.11 -2.72
N ASN A 30 1.06 -30.93 -2.23
CA ASN A 30 0.15 -29.78 -2.18
C ASN A 30 1.00 -28.51 -2.30
N ILE A 31 1.61 -28.37 -3.48
CA ILE A 31 1.99 -27.05 -3.97
C ILE A 31 0.65 -26.38 -4.30
N VAL A 32 0.27 -25.39 -3.50
CA VAL A 32 -0.80 -24.46 -3.86
C VAL A 32 -0.31 -23.72 -5.10
N THR A 33 -0.67 -24.22 -6.27
CA THR A 33 -0.43 -23.57 -7.55
C THR A 33 -1.33 -22.34 -7.61
N THR A 34 -0.75 -21.18 -7.28
CA THR A 34 -1.39 -19.90 -7.52
C THR A 34 -1.64 -19.76 -9.02
N SER A 35 -2.91 -19.55 -9.40
CA SER A 35 -3.34 -19.48 -10.80
C SER A 35 -2.65 -18.31 -11.54
N PRO A 36 -2.15 -18.51 -12.78
CA PRO A 36 -1.48 -17.47 -13.58
C PRO A 36 -2.29 -16.18 -13.81
N LYS A 37 -3.59 -16.21 -13.55
CA LYS A 37 -4.52 -15.09 -13.77
C LYS A 37 -4.50 -14.04 -12.65
N GLN A 38 -4.16 -14.41 -11.41
CA GLN A 38 -4.12 -13.48 -10.26
C GLN A 38 -3.00 -12.43 -10.41
N HIS A 39 -1.88 -12.85 -11.00
CA HIS A 39 -0.77 -11.97 -11.34
C HIS A 39 -1.13 -10.89 -12.38
N ARG A 40 -2.18 -11.08 -13.19
CA ARG A 40 -2.45 -10.23 -14.36
C ARG A 40 -2.91 -8.81 -14.02
N LEU A 41 -3.50 -8.56 -12.84
CA LEU A 41 -4.02 -7.23 -12.45
C LEU A 41 -2.98 -6.39 -11.72
N PHE A 42 -2.25 -6.98 -10.77
CA PHE A 42 -1.01 -6.41 -10.24
C PHE A 42 -0.09 -6.04 -11.40
N HIS A 43 0.15 -6.97 -12.33
CA HIS A 43 0.93 -6.69 -13.53
C HIS A 43 0.27 -5.71 -14.50
N ARG A 44 -1.06 -5.57 -14.59
CA ARG A 44 -1.68 -4.60 -15.52
C ARG A 44 -1.73 -3.18 -14.94
N ARG A 45 -1.97 -3.01 -13.63
CA ARG A 45 -1.87 -1.70 -12.95
C ARG A 45 -0.40 -1.29 -12.83
N LEU A 46 0.50 -2.20 -12.43
CA LEU A 46 1.95 -1.99 -12.47
C LEU A 46 2.46 -1.77 -13.90
N ARG A 47 1.98 -2.52 -14.91
CA ARG A 47 2.31 -2.24 -16.32
C ARG A 47 1.68 -0.94 -16.83
N ARG A 48 0.54 -0.47 -16.32
CA ARG A 48 0.01 0.85 -16.69
C ARG A 48 0.92 1.94 -16.13
N LEU A 49 1.34 1.80 -14.87
CA LEU A 49 2.35 2.64 -14.21
C LEU A 49 3.72 2.58 -14.92
N LEU A 50 4.13 1.43 -15.46
CA LEU A 50 5.39 1.27 -16.20
C LEU A 50 5.28 1.61 -17.71
N ARG A 51 4.08 1.52 -18.31
CA ARG A 51 3.85 1.80 -19.75
C ARG A 51 3.71 3.28 -20.02
N THR A 52 3.22 4.08 -19.07
CA THR A 52 3.34 5.55 -19.11
C THR A 52 4.81 6.01 -19.12
N TYR A 53 5.75 5.13 -18.78
CA TYR A 53 7.18 5.43 -18.73
C TYR A 53 7.95 5.06 -20.01
N THR A 54 7.57 4.02 -20.75
CA THR A 54 8.37 3.51 -21.90
C THR A 54 8.06 4.13 -23.26
N SER A 55 7.11 5.05 -23.38
CA SER A 55 6.81 5.72 -24.66
C SER A 55 7.38 7.15 -24.68
N GLU A 56 8.58 7.28 -25.24
CA GLU A 56 9.20 8.55 -25.68
C GLU A 56 8.58 9.12 -26.97
N THR A 57 7.44 8.63 -27.45
CA THR A 57 6.72 9.24 -28.57
C THR A 57 5.59 10.13 -28.05
N VAL A 58 5.92 11.43 -27.96
CA VAL A 58 5.01 12.53 -27.60
C VAL A 58 3.89 12.62 -28.64
N THR A 59 2.71 12.14 -28.25
CA THR A 59 1.45 12.81 -28.61
C THR A 59 0.85 13.24 -27.29
N GLN A 60 0.85 14.54 -27.01
CA GLN A 60 0.30 15.11 -25.78
C GLN A 60 -1.19 14.75 -25.68
N SER A 61 -1.51 13.66 -24.98
CA SER A 61 -2.76 13.65 -24.22
C SER A 61 -2.69 14.84 -23.26
N PRO A 62 -3.77 15.61 -23.06
CA PRO A 62 -3.76 16.68 -22.07
C PRO A 62 -3.28 16.07 -20.76
N ALA A 63 -2.11 16.52 -20.28
CA ALA A 63 -1.49 15.92 -19.13
C ALA A 63 -2.42 16.12 -17.93
N THR A 64 -2.87 15.00 -17.34
CA THR A 64 -3.89 15.03 -16.28
C THR A 64 -3.38 15.85 -15.10
N ARG A 65 -4.18 16.84 -14.70
CA ARG A 65 -3.89 17.75 -13.59
C ARG A 65 -4.10 17.05 -12.23
N ILE A 66 -3.56 17.62 -11.15
CA ILE A 66 -3.50 16.96 -9.85
C ILE A 66 -4.89 16.72 -9.22
N LEU A 67 -5.79 17.70 -9.29
CA LEU A 67 -7.16 17.60 -8.75
C LEU A 67 -7.96 16.46 -9.39
N PRO A 68 -8.13 16.39 -10.72
CA PRO A 68 -8.89 15.30 -11.33
C PRO A 68 -8.22 13.94 -11.09
N THR A 69 -6.89 13.86 -11.00
CA THR A 69 -6.21 12.60 -10.65
C THR A 69 -6.60 12.14 -9.24
N ILE A 70 -6.55 13.01 -8.23
CA ILE A 70 -6.88 12.64 -6.86
C ILE A 70 -8.39 12.34 -6.71
N GLN A 71 -9.26 13.10 -7.37
CA GLN A 71 -10.70 12.79 -7.42
C GLN A 71 -11.00 11.41 -8.02
N ASP A 72 -10.27 11.03 -9.06
CA ASP A 72 -10.38 9.70 -9.66
C ASP A 72 -9.96 8.60 -8.65
N GLU A 73 -8.88 8.82 -7.91
CA GLU A 73 -8.43 7.89 -6.87
C GLU A 73 -9.41 7.77 -5.71
N HIS A 74 -9.96 8.87 -5.21
CA HIS A 74 -10.98 8.84 -4.17
C HIS A 74 -12.20 8.03 -4.61
N ARG A 75 -12.63 8.18 -5.87
CA ARG A 75 -13.72 7.38 -6.43
C ARG A 75 -13.35 5.89 -6.52
N GLU A 76 -12.14 5.54 -6.95
CA GLU A 76 -11.71 4.14 -6.94
C GLU A 76 -11.69 3.55 -5.51
N LEU A 77 -11.23 4.32 -4.52
CA LEU A 77 -11.21 3.91 -3.11
C LEU A 77 -12.63 3.65 -2.57
N ARG A 78 -13.58 4.56 -2.86
CA ARG A 78 -15.00 4.38 -2.55
C ARG A 78 -15.57 3.12 -3.20
N ASP A 79 -15.30 2.92 -4.48
CA ASP A 79 -15.77 1.74 -5.22
C ASP A 79 -15.22 0.44 -4.60
N HIS A 80 -13.97 0.45 -4.15
CA HIS A 80 -13.38 -0.71 -3.49
C HIS A 80 -14.05 -0.99 -2.14
N ALA A 81 -14.26 0.04 -1.31
CA ALA A 81 -14.97 -0.09 -0.03
C ALA A 81 -16.40 -0.60 -0.23
N HIS A 82 -17.16 -0.03 -1.18
CA HIS A 82 -18.50 -0.48 -1.53
C HIS A 82 -18.52 -1.94 -1.99
N LYS A 83 -17.55 -2.39 -2.79
CA LYS A 83 -17.47 -3.79 -3.21
C LYS A 83 -17.21 -4.75 -2.04
N ILE A 84 -16.47 -4.30 -1.02
CA ILE A 84 -16.25 -5.09 0.20
C ILE A 84 -17.55 -5.20 1.01
N LEU A 85 -18.21 -4.06 1.27
CA LEU A 85 -19.41 -3.99 2.12
C LEU A 85 -20.62 -4.69 1.50
N ASN A 86 -20.76 -4.68 0.18
CA ASN A 86 -21.89 -5.30 -0.52
C ASN A 86 -21.66 -6.77 -0.90
N SER A 87 -20.48 -7.33 -0.65
CA SER A 87 -20.18 -8.73 -0.98
C SER A 87 -20.53 -9.65 0.19
N ALA A 88 -21.26 -10.74 -0.10
CA ALA A 88 -21.47 -11.84 0.84
C ALA A 88 -20.36 -12.93 0.73
N ASN A 89 -19.37 -12.74 -0.13
CA ASN A 89 -18.31 -13.72 -0.39
C ASN A 89 -17.00 -13.31 0.32
N PRO A 90 -16.56 -14.04 1.37
CA PRO A 90 -15.35 -13.70 2.12
C PRO A 90 -14.08 -13.66 1.27
N ASP A 91 -14.00 -14.44 0.20
CA ASP A 91 -12.84 -14.46 -0.70
C ASP A 91 -12.82 -13.23 -1.63
N GLU A 92 -13.97 -12.69 -2.01
CA GLU A 92 -14.08 -11.40 -2.70
C GLU A 92 -13.74 -10.23 -1.79
N GLN A 93 -14.30 -10.22 -0.57
CA GLN A 93 -13.97 -9.24 0.46
C GLN A 93 -12.47 -9.20 0.76
N THR A 94 -11.82 -10.36 0.89
CA THR A 94 -10.37 -10.45 1.12
C THR A 94 -9.57 -9.85 -0.05
N ARG A 95 -10.00 -10.09 -1.30
CA ARG A 95 -9.34 -9.54 -2.49
C ARG A 95 -9.47 -8.02 -2.56
N TYR A 96 -10.67 -7.49 -2.34
CA TYR A 96 -10.88 -6.05 -2.37
C TYR A 96 -10.29 -5.35 -1.15
N GLN A 97 -10.24 -5.99 0.03
CA GLN A 97 -9.48 -5.49 1.18
C GLN A 97 -8.00 -5.30 0.82
N ALA A 98 -7.38 -6.29 0.16
CA ALA A 98 -5.99 -6.18 -0.28
C ALA A 98 -5.80 -5.01 -1.26
N LEU A 99 -6.73 -4.82 -2.20
CA LEU A 99 -6.69 -3.72 -3.16
C LEU A 99 -6.89 -2.35 -2.50
N LEU A 100 -7.93 -2.19 -1.66
CA LEU A 100 -8.18 -0.97 -0.91
C LEU A 100 -6.98 -0.60 -0.04
N THR A 101 -6.41 -1.57 0.67
CA THR A 101 -5.22 -1.32 1.51
C THR A 101 -4.04 -0.85 0.68
N TRP A 102 -3.81 -1.49 -0.47
CA TRP A 102 -2.69 -1.16 -1.35
C TRP A 102 -2.81 0.25 -1.95
N GLU A 103 -4.00 0.62 -2.44
CA GLU A 103 -4.24 1.94 -3.01
C GLU A 103 -4.21 3.03 -1.93
N LEU A 104 -4.93 2.83 -0.81
CA LEU A 104 -5.07 3.85 0.23
C LEU A 104 -3.73 4.15 0.92
N ALA A 105 -2.94 3.13 1.25
CA ALA A 105 -1.63 3.34 1.89
C ALA A 105 -0.69 4.17 1.00
N ARG A 106 -0.70 3.91 -0.32
CA ARG A 106 0.15 4.63 -1.27
C ARG A 106 -0.35 6.04 -1.54
N HIS A 107 -1.67 6.22 -1.60
CA HIS A 107 -2.35 7.50 -1.77
C HIS A 107 -1.99 8.47 -0.63
N VAL A 108 -2.32 8.11 0.62
CA VAL A 108 -2.10 8.93 1.82
C VAL A 108 -0.63 9.35 1.98
N VAL A 109 0.32 8.40 1.80
CA VAL A 109 1.75 8.73 1.92
C VAL A 109 2.25 9.57 0.74
N SER A 110 1.71 9.36 -0.46
CA SER A 110 2.11 10.17 -1.62
C SER A 110 1.66 11.62 -1.51
N GLU A 111 0.50 11.88 -0.91
CA GLU A 111 0.02 13.25 -0.66
C GLU A 111 0.89 13.96 0.37
N GLU A 112 1.22 13.28 1.48
CA GLU A 112 2.13 13.84 2.49
C GLU A 112 3.50 14.24 1.93
N LEU A 113 4.00 13.48 0.94
CA LEU A 113 5.32 13.69 0.33
C LEU A 113 5.31 14.62 -0.88
N VAL A 114 4.17 14.83 -1.54
CA VAL A 114 4.08 15.55 -2.81
C VAL A 114 3.09 16.72 -2.74
N VAL A 115 1.83 16.44 -2.36
CA VAL A 115 0.75 17.44 -2.37
C VAL A 115 0.92 18.44 -1.23
N TYR A 116 1.18 17.98 -0.01
CA TYR A 116 1.26 18.87 1.16
C TYR A 116 2.44 19.84 1.10
N PRO A 117 3.66 19.43 0.66
CA PRO A 117 4.73 20.38 0.40
C PRO A 117 4.37 21.41 -0.69
N ALA A 118 3.62 21.00 -1.73
CA ALA A 118 3.17 21.93 -2.76
C ALA A 118 2.12 22.90 -2.21
N LEU A 119 1.17 22.42 -1.41
CA LEU A 119 0.16 23.23 -0.73
C LEU A 119 0.82 24.28 0.17
N SER A 120 1.74 23.86 1.06
CA SER A 120 2.51 24.76 1.93
C SER A 120 3.29 25.83 1.17
N LYS A 121 3.73 25.54 -0.05
CA LYS A 121 4.59 26.44 -0.84
C LYS A 121 3.79 27.44 -1.68
N HIS A 122 2.62 27.04 -2.17
CA HIS A 122 1.92 27.75 -3.24
C HIS A 122 0.58 28.38 -2.82
N VAL A 123 -0.04 27.90 -1.75
CA VAL A 123 -1.35 28.37 -1.27
C VAL A 123 -1.17 29.13 0.04
N ASP A 124 -1.91 30.24 0.21
CA ASP A 124 -1.70 31.17 1.33
C ASP A 124 -1.73 30.50 2.70
N ASP A 125 -2.82 30.00 3.24
CA ASP A 125 -2.83 29.24 4.50
C ASP A 125 -2.37 27.76 4.34
N GLY A 126 -1.56 27.48 3.32
CA GLY A 126 -1.26 26.13 2.85
C GLY A 126 -0.53 25.25 3.87
N GLN A 127 0.32 25.85 4.71
CA GLN A 127 1.04 25.13 5.76
C GLN A 127 0.07 24.63 6.84
N ASP A 128 -0.85 25.47 7.29
CA ASP A 128 -1.83 25.11 8.32
C ASP A 128 -2.80 24.04 7.80
N LYS A 129 -3.20 24.15 6.52
CA LYS A 129 -3.97 23.10 5.83
C LYS A 129 -3.21 21.79 5.81
N ALA A 130 -1.95 21.80 5.35
CA ALA A 130 -1.11 20.61 5.28
C ALA A 130 -0.92 19.93 6.65
N ASP A 131 -0.70 20.71 7.72
CA ASP A 131 -0.52 20.17 9.07
C ASP A 131 -1.82 19.57 9.62
N LYS A 132 -2.97 20.21 9.36
CA LYS A 132 -4.28 19.64 9.67
C LYS A 132 -4.49 18.29 8.95
N ARG A 133 -4.18 18.21 7.66
CA ARG A 133 -4.32 16.96 6.90
C ARG A 133 -3.40 15.86 7.41
N ARG A 134 -2.17 16.16 7.83
CA ARG A 134 -1.27 15.18 8.45
C ARG A 134 -1.86 14.55 9.72
N ILE A 135 -2.59 15.32 10.52
CA ILE A 135 -3.27 14.81 11.72
C ILE A 135 -4.42 13.86 11.33
N GLU A 136 -5.23 14.24 10.35
CA GLU A 136 -6.30 13.39 9.82
C GLU A 136 -5.73 12.09 9.22
N HIS A 137 -4.67 12.20 8.41
CA HIS A 137 -3.94 11.06 7.85
C HIS A 137 -3.40 10.11 8.92
N GLN A 138 -2.95 10.63 10.06
CA GLN A 138 -2.52 9.76 11.16
C GLN A 138 -3.67 8.85 11.64
N THR A 139 -4.87 9.41 11.80
CA THR A 139 -6.07 8.65 12.17
C THR A 139 -6.44 7.63 11.10
N ILE A 140 -6.48 8.03 9.83
CA ILE A 140 -6.74 7.14 8.69
C ILE A 140 -5.71 5.99 8.62
N LYS A 141 -4.42 6.29 8.84
CA LYS A 141 -3.36 5.26 8.86
C LYS A 141 -3.61 4.27 9.98
N GLU A 142 -3.95 4.71 11.19
CA GLU A 142 -4.25 3.84 12.32
C GLU A 142 -5.45 2.93 12.07
N GLN A 143 -6.54 3.48 11.55
CA GLN A 143 -7.73 2.72 11.15
C GLN A 143 -7.43 1.73 10.03
N LEU A 144 -6.67 2.14 9.01
CA LEU A 144 -6.25 1.25 7.94
C LEU A 144 -5.37 0.12 8.47
N ASN A 145 -4.48 0.39 9.43
CA ASN A 145 -3.66 -0.63 10.06
C ASN A 145 -4.50 -1.66 10.85
N ALA A 146 -5.55 -1.21 11.53
CA ALA A 146 -6.51 -2.11 12.18
C ALA A 146 -7.27 -2.94 11.13
N PHE A 147 -7.89 -2.28 10.14
CA PHE A 147 -8.69 -2.93 9.10
C PHE A 147 -7.88 -3.98 8.32
N GLN A 148 -6.67 -3.63 7.90
CA GLN A 148 -5.83 -4.50 7.06
C GLN A 148 -5.38 -5.78 7.77
N GLY A 149 -5.49 -5.83 9.11
CA GLY A 149 -5.19 -7.00 9.94
C GLY A 149 -6.39 -7.94 10.18
N LEU A 150 -7.61 -7.50 9.83
CA LEU A 150 -8.83 -8.29 10.03
C LEU A 150 -9.04 -9.30 8.90
N ARG A 151 -9.66 -10.42 9.23
CA ARG A 151 -10.18 -11.38 8.24
C ARG A 151 -11.59 -10.96 7.84
N ALA A 152 -11.99 -11.23 6.60
CA ALA A 152 -13.36 -10.97 6.13
C ALA A 152 -14.46 -11.63 6.98
N THR A 153 -14.14 -12.73 7.67
CA THR A 153 -15.06 -13.44 8.58
C THR A 153 -15.07 -12.89 10.02
N ASP A 154 -14.22 -11.91 10.33
CA ASP A 154 -14.19 -11.28 11.65
C ASP A 154 -15.40 -10.36 11.81
N PRO A 155 -16.19 -10.45 12.89
CA PRO A 155 -17.37 -9.59 13.08
C PRO A 155 -17.01 -8.09 13.13
N ARG A 156 -15.74 -7.73 13.40
CA ARG A 156 -15.26 -6.35 13.38
C ARG A 156 -14.94 -5.84 11.98
N PHE A 157 -14.89 -6.71 10.97
CA PHE A 157 -14.39 -6.38 9.63
C PHE A 157 -15.19 -5.25 8.96
N ALA A 158 -16.51 -5.39 8.86
CA ALA A 158 -17.36 -4.37 8.27
C ALA A 158 -17.43 -3.08 9.12
N PRO A 159 -17.68 -3.13 10.44
CA PRO A 159 -17.69 -1.91 11.27
C PRO A 159 -16.37 -1.12 11.21
N THR A 160 -15.22 -1.79 11.13
CA THR A 160 -13.92 -1.11 11.02
C THR A 160 -13.76 -0.43 9.66
N LEU A 161 -14.25 -1.04 8.58
CA LEU A 161 -14.24 -0.43 7.24
C LEU A 161 -15.20 0.76 7.15
N GLU A 162 -16.39 0.67 7.75
CA GLU A 162 -17.36 1.75 7.80
C GLU A 162 -16.79 2.98 8.53
N ALA A 163 -16.20 2.78 9.72
CA ALA A 163 -15.56 3.87 10.45
C ALA A 163 -14.39 4.51 9.68
N LEU A 164 -13.59 3.69 8.99
CA LEU A 164 -12.53 4.18 8.10
C LEU A 164 -13.10 4.99 6.94
N LEU A 165 -14.21 4.54 6.34
CA LEU A 165 -14.83 5.22 5.21
C LEU A 165 -15.42 6.57 5.62
N ASP A 166 -16.01 6.68 6.82
CA ASP A 166 -16.54 7.95 7.33
C ASP A 166 -15.45 9.03 7.43
N ASP A 167 -14.28 8.69 7.99
CA ASP A 167 -13.16 9.62 8.10
C ASP A 167 -12.53 9.94 6.72
N LEU A 168 -12.49 8.96 5.82
CA LEU A 168 -12.06 9.18 4.43
C LEU A 168 -12.99 10.13 3.69
N GLU A 169 -14.32 9.99 3.82
CA GLU A 169 -15.27 10.87 3.14
C GLU A 169 -15.15 12.32 3.62
N TYR A 170 -14.95 12.51 4.92
CA TYR A 170 -14.66 13.83 5.46
C TYR A 170 -13.36 14.39 4.87
N HIS A 171 -12.29 13.59 4.88
CA HIS A 171 -11.00 13.99 4.32
C HIS A 171 -11.09 14.35 2.82
N PHE A 172 -11.63 13.47 2.00
CA PHE A 172 -11.83 13.66 0.56
C PHE A 172 -12.62 14.93 0.27
N LYS A 173 -13.70 15.18 1.03
CA LYS A 173 -14.50 16.39 0.85
C LYS A 173 -13.67 17.65 1.08
N GLN A 174 -12.83 17.69 2.11
CA GLN A 174 -12.01 18.86 2.39
C GLN A 174 -10.96 19.11 1.30
N GLU A 175 -10.35 18.05 0.79
CA GLU A 175 -9.38 18.17 -0.29
C GLU A 175 -10.04 18.59 -1.61
N GLU A 176 -11.11 17.92 -2.01
CA GLU A 176 -11.80 18.16 -3.29
C GLU A 176 -12.53 19.50 -3.36
N SER A 177 -12.94 20.06 -2.22
CA SER A 177 -13.69 21.33 -2.17
C SER A 177 -12.88 22.55 -1.74
N SER A 178 -11.68 22.35 -1.17
CA SER A 178 -10.87 23.46 -0.66
C SER A 178 -9.40 23.35 -1.05
N ASP A 179 -8.71 22.29 -0.64
CA ASP A 179 -7.24 22.28 -0.68
C ASP A 179 -6.71 22.09 -2.11
N LEU A 180 -7.27 21.15 -2.87
CA LEU A 180 -6.85 20.88 -4.25
C LEU A 180 -7.31 21.96 -5.23
N PRO A 181 -8.53 22.52 -5.16
CA PRO A 181 -8.89 23.68 -5.98
C PRO A 181 -7.96 24.87 -5.76
N ALA A 182 -7.66 25.22 -4.50
CA ALA A 182 -6.75 26.32 -4.20
C ALA A 182 -5.34 26.06 -4.75
N LEU A 183 -4.85 24.82 -4.65
CA LEU A 183 -3.56 24.43 -5.22
C LEU A 183 -3.58 24.50 -6.77
N GLU A 184 -4.65 24.07 -7.41
CA GLU A 184 -4.79 24.15 -8.87
C GLU A 184 -4.83 25.60 -9.37
N ASP A 185 -5.49 26.50 -8.64
CA ASP A 185 -5.55 27.93 -8.97
C ASP A 185 -4.18 28.61 -8.81
N ALA A 186 -3.36 28.15 -7.86
CA ALA A 186 -2.01 28.66 -7.62
C ALA A 186 -0.95 28.10 -8.59
N LEU A 187 -1.27 27.06 -9.36
CA LEU A 187 -0.33 26.37 -10.26
C LEU A 187 -0.67 26.60 -11.73
N SER A 188 0.38 26.71 -12.56
CA SER A 188 0.20 26.58 -14.00
C SER A 188 -0.29 25.16 -14.36
N GLN A 189 -0.93 25.00 -15.51
CA GLN A 189 -1.33 23.67 -15.99
C GLN A 189 -0.15 22.70 -16.13
N ALA A 190 1.02 23.23 -16.52
CA ALA A 190 2.23 22.43 -16.65
C ALA A 190 2.76 21.98 -15.28
N ASP A 191 2.75 22.86 -14.27
CA ASP A 191 3.21 22.52 -12.93
C ASP A 191 2.26 21.53 -12.24
N SER A 192 0.94 21.72 -12.39
CA SER A 192 -0.05 20.76 -11.89
C SER A 192 0.14 19.38 -12.51
N ALA A 193 0.33 19.29 -13.83
CA ALA A 193 0.63 18.03 -14.50
C ALA A 193 1.99 17.42 -14.07
N ALA A 194 2.99 18.26 -13.77
CA ALA A 194 4.26 17.78 -13.23
C ALA A 194 4.10 17.22 -11.81
N LEU A 195 3.23 17.83 -10.99
CA LEU A 195 2.89 17.35 -9.66
C LEU A 195 2.21 15.99 -9.72
N THR A 196 1.27 15.79 -10.65
CA THR A 196 0.66 14.47 -10.93
C THR A 196 1.72 13.41 -11.24
N LYS A 197 2.68 13.71 -12.12
CA LYS A 197 3.78 12.78 -12.45
C LYS A 197 4.65 12.48 -11.24
N SER A 198 4.86 13.46 -10.36
CA SER A 198 5.60 13.27 -9.11
C SER A 198 4.82 12.36 -8.15
N LEU A 199 3.51 12.57 -8.00
CA LEU A 199 2.62 11.74 -7.21
C LEU A 199 2.70 10.27 -7.67
N ASP A 200 2.52 10.02 -8.96
CA ASP A 200 2.59 8.69 -9.57
C ASP A 200 3.95 8.01 -9.34
N ARG A 201 5.03 8.78 -9.46
CA ARG A 201 6.39 8.28 -9.22
C ARG A 201 6.61 7.92 -7.76
N THR A 202 6.19 8.78 -6.84
CA THR A 202 6.30 8.55 -5.39
C THR A 202 5.59 7.25 -5.01
N LYS A 203 4.42 7.00 -5.58
CA LYS A 203 3.66 5.76 -5.31
C LYS A 203 4.43 4.49 -5.63
N MET A 204 5.44 4.50 -6.50
CA MET A 204 6.26 3.31 -6.77
C MET A 204 7.16 2.89 -5.60
N PHE A 205 7.44 3.80 -4.67
CA PHE A 205 8.45 3.61 -3.63
C PHE A 205 7.90 3.72 -2.20
N VAL A 206 6.67 4.21 -2.03
CA VAL A 206 6.00 4.25 -0.73
C VAL A 206 5.44 2.88 -0.34
N PRO A 207 5.23 2.63 0.97
CA PRO A 207 4.67 1.38 1.45
C PRO A 207 3.31 1.06 0.83
N SER A 208 3.05 -0.21 0.58
CA SER A 208 1.75 -0.72 0.11
C SER A 208 0.79 -1.11 1.24
N ARG A 209 1.17 -0.81 2.49
CA ARG A 209 0.37 -1.05 3.70
C ARG A 209 0.55 0.08 4.68
N SER A 210 -0.44 0.23 5.56
CA SER A 210 -0.33 1.19 6.65
C SER A 210 0.62 0.69 7.73
N HIS A 211 1.59 1.54 8.07
CA HIS A 211 2.51 1.41 9.20
C HIS A 211 2.54 2.74 9.96
N PRO A 212 1.55 3.03 10.83
CA PRO A 212 1.34 4.36 11.41
C PRO A 212 2.50 4.86 12.28
N LEU A 213 3.30 3.93 12.82
CA LEU A 213 4.43 4.21 13.70
C LEU A 213 5.78 4.23 12.95
N ALA A 214 5.79 3.85 11.67
CA ALA A 214 7.01 3.90 10.87
C ALA A 214 7.31 5.37 10.53
N PRO A 215 8.54 5.86 10.77
CA PRO A 215 8.92 7.19 10.34
C PRO A 215 8.71 7.33 8.84
N ILE A 216 7.90 8.31 8.42
CA ILE A 216 7.80 8.72 7.02
C ILE A 216 9.04 9.57 6.75
N ARG A 217 10.16 8.92 6.47
CA ARG A 217 11.42 9.59 6.14
C ARG A 217 11.92 9.09 4.79
N PRO A 218 12.32 10.00 3.88
CA PRO A 218 13.07 9.63 2.69
C PRO A 218 14.29 8.80 3.11
N PRO A 219 14.66 7.79 2.31
CA PRO A 219 15.71 8.11 1.35
C PRO A 219 15.34 7.59 -0.04
N PHE A 220 14.59 8.37 -0.81
CA PHE A 220 14.36 8.05 -2.23
C PHE A 220 15.41 8.68 -3.17
N GLY A 221 16.46 9.30 -2.62
CA GLY A 221 17.50 10.00 -3.37
C GLY A 221 18.74 9.17 -3.73
N THR A 222 18.84 7.90 -3.33
CA THR A 222 20.02 7.05 -3.62
C THR A 222 19.64 5.80 -4.39
N ALA A 223 20.55 5.30 -5.24
CA ALA A 223 20.37 4.07 -6.01
C ALA A 223 20.03 2.84 -5.14
N VAL A 224 20.26 2.92 -3.82
CA VAL A 224 19.89 1.91 -2.82
C VAL A 224 18.38 1.85 -2.59
N GLY A 225 17.68 2.98 -2.63
CA GLY A 225 16.21 3.02 -2.50
C GLY A 225 15.46 2.32 -3.65
N LEU A 226 16.13 2.15 -4.80
CA LEU A 226 15.61 1.37 -5.93
C LEU A 226 15.77 -0.14 -5.76
N LEU A 227 16.72 -0.60 -4.93
CA LEU A 227 17.03 -2.02 -4.72
C LEU A 227 16.20 -2.64 -3.58
N THR A 228 15.68 -1.82 -2.66
CA THR A 228 14.80 -2.26 -1.59
C THR A 228 13.36 -1.86 -1.92
N ALA A 229 12.66 -2.69 -2.70
CA ALA A 229 11.21 -2.66 -2.69
C ALA A 229 10.75 -2.67 -1.21
N PRO A 230 9.75 -1.85 -0.80
CA PRO A 230 9.16 -1.97 0.52
C PRO A 230 8.85 -3.45 0.75
N MET A 231 9.20 -4.01 1.92
CA MET A 231 9.03 -5.46 2.15
C MET A 231 7.60 -5.94 1.84
N ASP A 232 6.61 -5.06 2.04
CA ASP A 232 5.21 -5.34 1.71
C ASP A 232 4.96 -5.49 0.20
N LEU A 233 5.68 -4.78 -0.67
CA LEU A 233 5.56 -4.90 -2.12
C LEU A 233 6.00 -6.29 -2.61
N VAL A 234 6.96 -6.92 -1.92
CA VAL A 234 7.33 -8.32 -2.18
C VAL A 234 6.24 -9.26 -1.70
N ALA A 235 5.66 -9.01 -0.52
CA ALA A 235 4.54 -9.80 0.00
C ALA A 235 3.30 -9.71 -0.90
N ASP A 236 3.09 -8.58 -1.57
CA ASP A 236 1.98 -8.33 -2.49
C ASP A 236 1.98 -9.24 -3.72
N ILE A 237 3.16 -9.75 -4.14
CA ILE A 237 3.29 -10.73 -5.23
C ILE A 237 2.51 -12.01 -4.90
N PHE A 238 2.41 -12.37 -3.62
CA PHE A 238 1.78 -13.59 -3.13
C PHE A 238 0.34 -13.38 -2.64
N ARG A 239 -0.20 -12.15 -2.71
CA ARG A 239 -1.59 -11.85 -2.29
C ARG A 239 -2.62 -12.26 -3.34
N LYS A 240 -3.86 -12.43 -2.87
CA LYS A 240 -5.04 -12.56 -3.73
C LYS A 240 -5.51 -11.17 -4.17
N TRP A 241 -5.70 -11.00 -5.47
CA TRP A 241 -6.19 -9.76 -6.08
C TRP A 241 -7.53 -9.98 -6.79
N PRO A 242 -8.41 -8.95 -6.90
CA PRO A 242 -9.61 -9.02 -7.72
C PRO A 242 -9.29 -9.47 -9.15
N HIS A 243 -10.26 -10.06 -9.84
CA HIS A 243 -10.16 -10.34 -11.27
C HIS A 243 -10.74 -9.18 -12.07
N PRO A 244 -10.27 -8.93 -13.31
CA PRO A 244 -10.93 -7.95 -14.14
C PRO A 244 -12.35 -8.45 -14.40
N GLU A 245 -13.34 -7.62 -14.15
CA GLU A 245 -14.70 -7.90 -14.58
C GLU A 245 -14.68 -8.21 -16.08
N LYS A 246 -15.38 -9.27 -16.47
CA LYS A 246 -15.59 -9.55 -17.89
C LYS A 246 -16.57 -8.48 -18.36
N SER A 247 -16.05 -7.45 -19.04
CA SER A 247 -16.83 -6.57 -19.91
C SER A 247 -17.57 -7.38 -20.95
#